data_AF-A0A0B2WM76-F1
#
_entry.id   AF-A0A0B2WM76-F1
#
_cell.length_a   1.000
_cell.length_b   1.000
_cell.length_c   1.000
_cell.angle_alpha   90.00
_cell.angle_beta   90.00
_cell.angle_gamma   90.00
#
_symmetry.space_group_name_H-M   'P 1'
#
loop_
_entity.id
_entity.type
_entity.pdbx_description
1 polymer ?
#
loop_
_entity_poly.entity_id
_entity_poly.type
_entity_poly.pdbx_seq_one_letter_code
_entity_poly.pdbx_strand_id
1 'polypeptide(L)'
;MGIIFIFTTIPVVLGPVIGGLMAERASWRWIFYMKLPIAAVAWVMLALCLTVKYVKDSARNSLKRVDLGGNALLVASVASVLVALTWGGVKYLWSSWRTMVPLILGLAGLGGLATADRQ
;
A
#
# COMPACT_ATOMS: atom_id res chain seq x y z
N MET A 1 6.36 -22.13 4.12
CA MET A 1 5.26 -21.14 4.12
C MET A 1 4.94 -20.59 5.50
N GLY A 2 4.78 -21.41 6.57
CA GLY A 2 4.42 -20.92 7.91
C GLY A 2 5.35 -19.84 8.51
N ILE A 3 6.68 -20.00 8.38
CA ILE A 3 7.65 -19.00 8.89
C ILE A 3 7.47 -17.64 8.20
N ILE A 4 7.24 -17.63 6.88
CA ILE A 4 7.04 -16.41 6.10
C ILE A 4 5.75 -15.68 6.55
N PHE A 5 4.68 -16.43 6.85
CA PHE A 5 3.44 -15.86 7.38
C PHE A 5 3.60 -15.24 8.77
N ILE A 6 4.42 -15.86 9.63
CA ILE A 6 4.72 -15.31 10.97
C ILE A 6 5.47 -13.98 10.83
N PHE A 7 6.53 -13.95 10.02
CA PHE A 7 7.33 -12.74 9.79
C PHE A 7 6.54 -11.59 9.15
N THR A 8 5.49 -11.87 8.38
CA THR A 8 4.65 -10.85 7.73
C THR A 8 3.51 -10.37 8.61
N THR A 9 2.91 -11.26 9.41
CA THR A 9 1.74 -10.91 10.24
C THR A 9 2.13 -10.07 11.46
N ILE A 10 3.26 -10.37 12.09
CA ILE A 10 3.71 -9.66 13.29
C ILE A 10 3.86 -8.14 13.04
N PRO A 11 4.57 -7.67 12.00
CA PRO A 11 4.66 -6.24 11.69
C PRO A 11 3.32 -5.60 11.31
N VAL A 12 2.43 -6.32 10.63
CA VAL A 12 1.12 -5.79 10.20
C VAL A 12 0.24 -5.44 11.41
N VAL A 13 0.29 -6.25 12.47
CA VAL A 13 -0.46 -6.00 13.71
C VAL A 13 0.24 -4.97 14.59
N LEU A 14 1.56 -5.08 14.76
CA LEU A 14 2.33 -4.19 15.65
C LEU A 14 2.52 -2.79 15.07
N GLY A 15 2.60 -2.65 13.75
CA GLY A 15 2.87 -1.37 13.07
C GLY A 15 1.89 -0.25 13.43
N PRO A 16 0.56 -0.46 13.29
CA PRO A 16 -0.44 0.52 13.69
C PRO A 16 -0.42 0.86 15.18
N VAL A 17 -0.21 -0.13 16.05
CA VAL A 17 -0.19 0.06 17.51
C VAL A 17 1.00 0.93 17.93
N ILE A 18 2.20 0.58 17.47
CA ILE A 18 3.43 1.33 17.77
C ILE A 18 3.36 2.73 17.13
N GLY A 19 2.87 2.81 15.89
CA GLY A 19 2.70 4.08 15.18
C GLY A 19 1.71 5.03 15.86
N GLY A 20 0.57 4.51 16.35
CA GLY A 20 -0.43 5.27 17.08
C GLY A 20 0.10 5.80 18.42
N LEU A 21 0.75 4.94 19.20
CA LEU A 21 1.35 5.34 20.49
C LEU A 21 2.43 6.41 20.32
N MET A 22 3.25 6.33 19.27
CA MET A 22 4.24 7.36 18.96
C MET A 22 3.63 8.67 18.50
N ALA A 23 2.56 8.62 17.70
CA ALA A 23 1.83 9.82 17.27
C ALA A 23 1.21 10.56 18.45
N GLU A 24 0.71 9.84 19.45
CA GLU A 24 0.09 10.41 20.65
C GLU A 24 1.11 10.92 21.69
N ARG A 25 2.20 10.17 21.93
CA ARG A 25 3.11 10.44 23.07
C ARG A 25 4.46 11.04 22.70
N ALA A 26 4.99 10.73 21.51
CA ALA A 26 6.41 10.98 21.19
C ALA A 26 6.63 12.01 20.07
N SER A 27 5.58 12.64 19.54
CA SER A 27 5.57 13.46 18.31
C SER A 27 5.75 12.65 17.03
N TRP A 28 5.02 13.04 15.98
CA TRP A 28 4.93 12.34 14.69
C TRP A 28 6.29 12.10 13.99
N ARG A 29 7.32 12.90 14.31
CA ARG A 29 8.66 12.82 13.70
C ARG A 29 9.40 11.54 14.04
N TRP A 30 9.17 10.98 15.24
CA TRP A 30 9.83 9.75 15.68
C TRP A 30 9.47 8.52 14.85
N ILE A 31 8.32 8.54 14.18
CA ILE A 31 7.93 7.50 13.23
C ILE A 31 8.94 7.41 12.06
N PHE A 32 9.48 8.56 11.63
CA PHE A 32 10.49 8.60 10.57
C PHE A 32 11.86 8.16 11.06
N TYR A 33 12.27 8.62 12.26
CA TYR A 33 13.54 8.23 12.84
C TYR A 33 13.64 6.74 13.15
N MET A 34 12.53 6.06 13.43
CA MET A 34 12.53 4.60 13.61
C MET A 34 12.61 3.84 12.28
N LYS A 35 11.98 4.34 11.21
CA LYS A 35 12.01 3.69 9.89
C LYS A 35 13.39 3.77 9.22
N LEU A 36 14.12 4.87 9.41
CA LEU A 36 15.46 5.08 8.85
C LEU A 36 16.50 3.99 9.18
N PRO A 37 16.75 3.63 10.46
CA PRO A 37 17.73 2.61 10.81
C PRO A 37 17.31 1.22 10.32
N ILE A 38 16.01 0.89 10.38
CA ILE A 38 15.49 -0.39 9.86
C ILE A 38 15.73 -0.48 8.34
N ALA A 39 15.45 0.60 7.61
CA ALA A 39 15.71 0.67 6.18
C ALA A 39 17.21 0.55 5.87
N ALA A 40 18.07 1.18 6.67
CA ALA A 40 19.52 1.09 6.50
C ALA A 40 20.03 -0.35 6.70
N VAL A 41 19.57 -1.04 7.75
CA VAL A 41 19.94 -2.46 8.00
C VAL A 41 19.46 -3.35 6.86
N ALA A 42 18.21 -3.17 6.41
CA ALA A 42 17.68 -3.93 5.28
C ALA A 42 18.50 -3.68 4.00
N TRP A 43 18.88 -2.43 3.74
CA TRP A 43 19.72 -2.07 2.59
C TRP A 43 21.11 -2.72 2.65
N VAL A 44 21.75 -2.73 3.82
CA VAL A 44 23.03 -3.41 4.03
C VAL A 44 22.89 -4.92 3.85
N MET A 45 21.86 -5.55 4.41
CA MET A 45 21.60 -6.99 4.21
C MET A 45 21.37 -7.32 2.73
N LEU A 46 20.62 -6.48 2.00
CA LEU A 46 20.46 -6.66 0.55
C LEU A 46 21.81 -6.53 -0.15
N ALA A 47 22.62 -5.51 0.17
CA ALA A 47 23.93 -5.34 -0.46
C ALA A 47 24.87 -6.54 -0.24
N LEU A 48 24.79 -7.20 0.92
CA LEU A 48 25.65 -8.33 1.27
C LEU A 48 25.13 -9.69 0.79
N CYS A 49 23.83 -9.97 0.93
CA CYS A 49 23.26 -11.28 0.62
C CYS A 49 22.68 -11.37 -0.80
N LEU A 50 22.32 -10.25 -1.42
CA LEU A 50 21.59 -10.25 -2.69
C LEU A 50 22.56 -10.29 -3.88
N THR A 51 23.10 -11.47 -4.19
CA THR A 51 23.79 -11.72 -5.47
C THR A 51 22.74 -12.00 -6.56
N VAL A 52 22.18 -10.94 -7.15
CA VAL A 52 21.28 -11.07 -8.30
C VAL A 52 22.10 -11.25 -9.57
N LYS A 53 21.92 -12.39 -10.24
CA LYS A 53 22.29 -12.57 -11.66
C LYS A 53 21.37 -11.66 -12.50
N TYR A 54 21.78 -10.41 -12.68
CA TYR A 54 21.10 -9.48 -13.56
C TYR A 54 21.33 -9.91 -15.01
N VAL A 55 20.31 -10.48 -15.65
CA VAL A 55 20.21 -10.41 -17.12
C VAL A 55 19.95 -8.93 -17.41
N LYS A 56 20.90 -8.25 -18.05
CA LYS A 56 20.78 -6.84 -18.45
C LYS A 56 19.66 -6.71 -19.47
N ASP A 57 18.43 -6.58 -18.99
CA ASP A 57 17.36 -6.01 -19.80
C ASP A 57 17.51 -4.49 -19.76
N SER A 58 17.39 -3.82 -20.90
CA SER A 58 17.56 -2.37 -20.97
C SER A 58 16.51 -1.71 -20.08
N ALA A 59 16.92 -0.84 -19.15
CA ALA A 59 15.99 -0.16 -18.23
C ALA A 59 14.85 0.55 -18.98
N ARG A 60 15.10 0.98 -20.22
CA ARG A 60 14.12 1.58 -21.13
C ARG A 60 13.03 0.61 -21.60
N ASN A 61 13.36 -0.67 -21.73
CA ASN A 61 12.43 -1.73 -22.14
C ASN A 61 11.56 -2.18 -20.95
N SER A 62 12.12 -2.18 -19.75
CA SER A 62 11.39 -2.45 -18.51
C SER A 62 10.39 -1.33 -18.18
N LEU A 63 10.79 -0.06 -18.37
CA LEU A 63 9.91 1.09 -18.14
C LEU A 63 8.72 1.14 -19.12
N LYS A 64 8.88 0.63 -20.35
CA LYS A 64 7.79 0.54 -21.34
C LYS A 64 6.75 -0.52 -21.02
N ARG A 65 7.05 -1.48 -20.14
CA ARG A 65 6.10 -2.52 -19.69
C ARG A 65 5.25 -2.07 -18.50
N VAL A 66 5.52 -0.90 -17.93
CA VAL A 66 4.76 -0.38 -16.81
C VAL A 66 3.43 0.17 -17.32
N ASP A 67 2.33 -0.49 -16.98
CA ASP A 67 0.99 0.04 -17.23
C ASP A 67 0.66 1.13 -16.20
N LEU A 68 1.05 2.36 -16.55
CA LEU A 68 0.74 3.54 -15.76
C LEU A 68 -0.76 3.83 -15.69
N GLY A 69 -1.52 3.44 -16.71
CA GLY A 69 -2.97 3.67 -16.78
C GLY A 69 -3.72 2.76 -15.80
N GLY A 70 -3.46 1.46 -15.86
CA GLY A 70 -4.01 0.48 -14.91
C GLY A 70 -3.60 0.80 -13.47
N ASN A 71 -2.34 1.17 -13.24
CA ASN A 71 -1.87 1.55 -11.91
C ASN A 71 -2.56 2.82 -11.38
N ALA A 72 -2.74 3.85 -12.21
CA ALA A 72 -3.46 5.06 -11.81
C ALA A 72 -4.93 4.77 -11.50
N LEU A 73 -5.59 3.93 -12.30
CA LEU A 73 -6.97 3.51 -12.07
C LEU A 73 -7.11 2.70 -10.77
N LEU A 74 -6.17 1.80 -10.49
CA LEU A 74 -6.12 1.03 -9.25
C LEU A 74 -5.99 1.97 -8.05
N VAL A 75 -5.04 2.90 -8.08
CA VAL A 75 -4.82 3.87 -7.00
C VAL A 75 -6.07 4.72 -6.76
N ALA A 76 -6.69 5.24 -7.82
CA ALA A 76 -7.92 6.04 -7.73
C ALA A 76 -9.10 5.24 -7.16
N SER A 77 -9.24 3.98 -7.58
CA SER A 77 -10.32 3.09 -7.13
C SER A 77 -10.17 2.75 -5.65
N VAL A 78 -8.97 2.35 -5.22
CA VAL A 78 -8.66 2.07 -3.80
C VAL A 78 -8.84 3.32 -2.95
N ALA A 79 -8.38 4.48 -3.40
CA ALA A 79 -8.56 5.74 -2.69
C ALA A 79 -10.04 6.09 -2.51
N SER A 80 -10.87 5.89 -3.55
CA SER A 80 -12.31 6.16 -3.48
C SER A 80 -13.01 5.24 -2.46
N VAL A 81 -12.66 3.95 -2.42
CA VAL A 81 -13.16 3.01 -1.41
C VAL A 81 -12.72 3.45 -0.01
N LEU A 82 -11.45 3.78 0.19
CA LEU A 82 -10.93 4.23 1.48
C LEU A 82 -11.62 5.51 1.98
N VAL A 83 -11.87 6.48 1.09
CA VAL A 83 -12.60 7.71 1.44
C VAL A 83 -14.02 7.39 1.89
N ALA A 84 -14.73 6.50 1.16
CA ALA A 84 -16.07 6.08 1.54
C ALA A 84 -16.08 5.39 2.92
N LEU A 85 -15.14 4.49 3.19
CA LEU A 85 -15.02 3.82 4.49
C LEU A 85 -14.64 4.79 5.63
N THR A 86 -13.79 5.78 5.33
CA THR A 86 -13.34 6.74 6.35
C THR A 86 -14.45 7.72 6.73
N TRP A 87 -15.31 8.09 5.78
CA TRP A 87 -16.39 9.05 6.04
C TRP A 87 -17.70 8.39 6.45
N GLY A 88 -17.94 7.15 6.04
CA GLY A 88 -19.14 6.38 6.35
C GLY A 88 -19.29 6.16 7.86
N GLY A 89 -20.30 6.80 8.45
CA GLY A 89 -20.62 6.65 9.87
C GLY A 89 -19.86 7.58 10.82
N VAL A 90 -18.83 8.30 10.34
CA VAL A 90 -18.09 9.29 11.14
C VAL A 90 -18.48 10.71 10.75
N LYS A 91 -18.39 11.05 9.47
CA LYS A 91 -18.64 12.42 8.96
C LYS A 91 -19.96 12.53 8.20
N TYR A 92 -20.38 11.47 7.50
CA TYR A 92 -21.64 11.41 6.79
C TYR A 92 -22.34 10.06 7.07
N LEU A 93 -23.68 10.05 7.12
CA LEU A 93 -24.42 8.79 7.22
C LEU A 93 -24.10 7.89 6.03
N TRP A 94 -24.12 6.57 6.26
CA TRP A 94 -23.92 5.57 5.20
C TRP A 94 -24.90 5.72 4.04
N SER A 95 -26.14 6.16 4.33
CA SER A 95 -27.17 6.41 3.31
C SER A 95 -26.92 7.69 2.47
N SER A 96 -25.94 8.52 2.83
CA SER A 96 -25.63 9.73 2.07
C SER A 96 -24.99 9.39 0.74
N TRP A 97 -25.42 10.09 -0.31
CA TRP A 97 -24.82 10.00 -1.65
C TRP A 97 -23.30 10.22 -1.64
N ARG A 98 -22.80 11.04 -0.70
CA ARG A 98 -21.37 11.35 -0.53
C ARG A 98 -20.53 10.13 -0.12
N THR A 99 -21.14 9.13 0.49
CA THR A 99 -20.48 7.87 0.90
C THR A 99 -20.70 6.76 -0.12
N MET A 100 -21.93 6.66 -0.65
CA MET A 100 -22.31 5.60 -1.60
C MET A 100 -21.66 5.76 -2.98
N VAL A 101 -21.58 6.99 -3.50
CA VAL A 101 -20.98 7.25 -4.82
C VAL A 101 -19.51 6.81 -4.89
N PRO A 102 -18.60 7.27 -4.01
CA PRO A 102 -17.20 6.84 -4.07
C PRO A 102 -17.02 5.34 -3.77
N LEU A 103 -17.89 4.74 -2.97
CA LEU A 103 -17.84 3.29 -2.69
C LEU A 103 -18.16 2.47 -3.95
N ILE A 104 -19.26 2.80 -4.63
CA ILE A 104 -19.71 2.09 -5.83
C ILE A 104 -18.72 2.32 -6.99
N LEU A 105 -18.27 3.56 -7.19
CA LEU A 105 -17.26 3.89 -8.21
C LEU A 105 -15.94 3.15 -7.96
N GLY A 106 -15.46 3.12 -6.71
CA GLY A 106 -14.24 2.43 -6.36
C GLY A 106 -14.33 0.91 -6.55
N LEU A 107 -15.45 0.29 -6.15
CA LEU A 107 -15.69 -1.14 -6.37
C LEU A 107 -15.84 -1.48 -7.86
N ALA A 108 -16.53 -0.64 -8.63
CA ALA A 108 -16.66 -0.81 -10.07
C ALA A 108 -15.32 -0.66 -10.80
N GLY A 109 -14.49 0.31 -10.40
CA GLY A 109 -13.14 0.49 -10.94
C GLY A 109 -12.21 -0.68 -10.65
N LEU A 110 -12.26 -1.23 -9.43
CA LEU A 110 -11.54 -2.45 -9.06
C LEU A 110 -12.03 -3.67 -9.84
N GLY A 111 -13.35 -3.82 -9.99
CA GLY A 111 -13.96 -4.90 -10.77
C GLY A 111 -13.57 -4.83 -12.25
N GLY A 112 -13.63 -3.65 -12.84
CA GLY A 112 -13.24 -3.40 -14.23
C GLY A 112 -11.76 -3.69 -14.49
N LEU A 113 -10.88 -3.28 -13.57
CA LEU A 113 -9.46 -3.62 -13.63
C LEU A 113 -9.23 -5.14 -13.53
N ALA A 114 -9.91 -5.81 -12.58
CA ALA A 114 -9.78 -7.25 -12.38
C ALA A 114 -10.27 -8.08 -13.57
N THR A 115 -11.22 -7.56 -14.35
CA THR A 115 -11.67 -8.19 -15.60
C THR A 115 -10.74 -7.87 -16.78
N ALA A 116 -10.17 -6.66 -16.82
CA ALA A 116 -9.25 -6.25 -17.87
C ALA A 116 -7.89 -6.98 -17.78
N ASP A 117 -7.42 -7.24 -16.56
CA ASP A 117 -6.16 -7.96 -16.31
C ASP A 117 -6.29 -9.49 -16.50
N ARG A 118 -7.53 -10.01 -16.62
CA ARG A 118 -7.81 -11.42 -16.91
C ARG A 118 -7.94 -11.74 -18.40
N GLN A 119 -8.03 -10.73 -19.26
CA GLN A 119 -8.13 -10.87 -20.72
C GLN A 119 -6.75 -10.79 -21.38
#